data_AF-A0A5Q0NN62-F1
#
_entry.id   AF-A0A5Q0NN62-F1
#
_cell.length_a   1.000
_cell.length_b   1.000
_cell.length_c   1.000
_cell.angle_alpha   90.00
_cell.angle_beta   90.00
_cell.angle_gamma   90.00
#
_symmetry.space_group_name_H-M   'P 1'
#
loop_
_entity.id
_entity.type
_entity.pdbx_description
1 polymer ?
#
loop_
_entity_poly.entity_id
_entity_poly.type
_entity_poly.pdbx_seq_one_letter_code
_entity_poly.pdbx_strand_id
1 'polypeptide(L)'
;MGLRQTLAAGGMAGVLALAAACAESPSESPEGSGPPAAERGSGSAPTVDDQDPKSPDTSAASTADNPFAEYAVERPGPLRERLLSADILISTEETIPRETVQRIRRLPGVTAVEPLSVALVSVEDRVLSVAAVDAAGYRRFTGLATAEEQAVWDRVAGGEIAVRPALQARLPLDEQDFVRLGSEEGSPSAHVGAWAPQVPTIDAVVNERWAEELGMEPGNALVVSTTITAPQAIRGPVKRILGANASVQLLDIATRLGLDPDAVQTAVVVGTVADAVGSFSYRTLGGGRIAPDPAWVASHISTEAVPILGTMTCNRAIFPQLRAALEEVVASGLAGEIHPEEYAGCYYPRFIAGTTTLSNHSFGLAFDINVPGNQRGTAGELHRGVVAIFQKWGFAWGGDWRWTDPMHFELARLVDPD
;
A
#
# COMPACT_ATOMS: atom_id res chain seq x y z
N MET A 1 -1.45 -48.36 -42.07
CA MET A 1 -2.16 -49.60 -41.71
C MET A 1 -1.25 -50.41 -40.78
N GLY A 2 -1.69 -50.68 -39.54
CA GLY A 2 -1.07 -51.61 -38.57
C GLY A 2 0.10 -51.03 -37.75
N LEU A 3 -0.14 -50.48 -36.54
CA LEU A 3 -0.20 -51.10 -35.20
C LEU A 3 1.15 -51.53 -34.58
N ARG A 4 1.47 -50.90 -33.42
CA ARG A 4 1.88 -51.48 -32.11
C ARG A 4 2.70 -50.42 -31.34
N GLN A 5 2.09 -49.60 -30.49
CA GLN A 5 1.84 -49.82 -29.05
C GLN A 5 3.02 -50.45 -28.28
N THR A 6 3.74 -49.60 -27.55
CA THR A 6 4.56 -49.97 -26.39
C THR A 6 4.10 -49.13 -25.19
N LEU A 7 3.31 -49.75 -24.32
CA LEU A 7 3.07 -49.32 -22.95
C LEU A 7 4.07 -50.04 -22.06
N ALA A 8 4.90 -49.29 -21.34
CA ALA A 8 5.73 -49.80 -20.25
C ALA A 8 5.30 -49.10 -18.95
N ALA A 9 5.11 -49.94 -17.94
CA ALA A 9 4.56 -49.65 -16.63
C ALA A 9 5.55 -48.93 -15.71
N GLY A 10 5.04 -48.27 -14.66
CA GLY A 10 5.88 -47.81 -13.57
C GLY A 10 5.16 -46.97 -12.50
N GLY A 11 4.59 -47.65 -11.50
CA GLY A 11 4.60 -47.22 -10.09
C GLY A 11 3.68 -46.08 -9.67
N MET A 12 2.47 -46.42 -9.19
CA MET A 12 1.69 -45.55 -8.32
C MET A 12 1.60 -46.21 -6.94
N ALA A 13 2.47 -45.79 -6.03
CA ALA A 13 2.41 -46.16 -4.62
C ALA A 13 1.46 -45.19 -3.91
N GLY A 14 0.42 -45.73 -3.28
CA GLY A 14 -0.55 -44.97 -2.51
C GLY A 14 0.00 -44.53 -1.16
N VAL A 15 -0.54 -43.42 -0.65
CA VAL A 15 -0.59 -43.12 0.78
C VAL A 15 -2.03 -42.76 1.09
N LEU A 16 -2.62 -43.54 2.00
CA LEU A 16 -3.95 -43.39 2.56
C LEU A 16 -4.05 -42.14 3.46
N ALA A 17 -5.26 -41.60 3.48
CA ALA A 17 -5.72 -40.50 4.31
C ALA A 17 -5.73 -40.82 5.82
N LEU A 18 -5.58 -39.77 6.63
CA LEU A 18 -6.22 -39.66 7.95
C LEU A 18 -6.89 -38.30 8.07
N ALA A 19 -8.20 -38.30 7.90
CA ALA A 19 -9.11 -37.30 8.44
C ALA A 19 -9.70 -37.88 9.73
N ALA A 20 -9.65 -37.12 10.82
CA ALA A 20 -10.41 -37.38 12.03
C ALA A 20 -10.99 -36.07 12.53
N ALA A 21 -12.32 -36.03 12.57
CA ALA A 21 -13.16 -35.01 13.15
C ALA A 21 -13.58 -35.41 14.58
N CYS A 22 -14.42 -34.56 15.18
CA CYS A 22 -15.23 -34.70 16.41
C CYS A 22 -14.63 -33.95 17.63
N ALA A 23 -15.25 -32.84 18.06
CA ALA A 23 -16.43 -32.70 18.95
C ALA A 23 -15.94 -32.51 20.42
N GLU A 24 -16.58 -31.83 21.37
CA GLU A 24 -17.97 -31.46 21.64
C GLU A 24 -17.95 -30.43 22.80
N SER A 25 -18.99 -29.60 22.91
CA SER A 25 -19.29 -28.77 24.08
C SER A 25 -19.86 -29.60 25.24
N PRO A 26 -19.88 -29.05 26.47
CA PRO A 26 -21.11 -29.16 27.25
C PRO A 26 -21.57 -27.85 27.89
N SER A 27 -22.89 -27.77 27.97
CA SER A 27 -23.79 -26.87 28.68
C SER A 27 -23.63 -26.89 30.20
N GLU A 28 -23.95 -25.78 30.88
CA GLU A 28 -24.89 -25.77 32.02
C GLU A 28 -25.27 -24.33 32.41
N SER A 29 -26.57 -24.10 32.59
CA SER A 29 -27.17 -22.97 33.32
C SER A 29 -27.89 -23.55 34.54
N PRO A 30 -28.15 -22.74 35.57
CA PRO A 30 -29.55 -22.68 36.01
C PRO A 30 -30.03 -21.27 36.31
N GLU A 31 -31.28 -21.02 35.90
CA GLU A 31 -32.12 -19.92 36.32
C GLU A 31 -32.60 -20.07 37.78
N GLY A 32 -33.00 -18.94 38.37
CA GLY A 32 -34.20 -18.89 39.21
C GLY A 32 -34.01 -18.27 40.58
N SER A 33 -34.49 -17.04 40.77
CA SER A 33 -35.45 -16.66 41.82
C SER A 33 -35.66 -15.13 41.86
N GLY A 34 -36.88 -14.70 41.50
CA GLY A 34 -37.55 -13.56 42.13
C GLY A 34 -38.94 -14.02 42.58
N PRO A 35 -39.88 -13.16 43.04
CA PRO A 35 -39.81 -11.78 43.54
C PRO A 35 -40.50 -11.72 44.97
N PRO A 36 -41.08 -10.61 45.52
CA PRO A 36 -42.19 -9.85 44.94
C PRO A 36 -42.17 -8.31 45.16
N ALA A 37 -43.09 -7.64 44.47
CA ALA A 37 -43.41 -6.21 44.52
C ALA A 37 -44.67 -5.93 45.36
N ALA A 38 -44.75 -4.72 45.95
CA ALA A 38 -45.93 -3.92 46.34
C ALA A 38 -45.41 -2.77 47.27
N GLU A 39 -45.87 -1.53 47.31
CA GLU A 39 -47.08 -0.88 46.81
C GLU A 39 -46.92 0.67 46.88
N ARG A 40 -47.92 1.37 46.36
CA ARG A 40 -48.01 2.81 46.02
C ARG A 40 -48.22 3.74 47.24
N GLY A 41 -47.87 5.02 47.09
CA GLY A 41 -48.30 6.11 47.98
C GLY A 41 -48.00 7.51 47.45
N SER A 42 -49.05 8.25 47.10
CA SER A 42 -49.11 9.57 46.46
C SER A 42 -48.83 10.74 47.42
N GLY A 43 -48.36 11.91 46.91
CA GLY A 43 -48.50 13.17 47.64
C GLY A 43 -47.66 14.38 47.19
N SER A 44 -48.24 15.19 46.30
CA SER A 44 -48.15 16.66 46.21
C SER A 44 -46.90 17.38 45.65
N ALA A 45 -47.11 18.01 44.49
CA ALA A 45 -46.38 19.18 44.00
C ALA A 45 -46.78 20.47 44.77
N PRO A 46 -45.99 21.56 44.63
CA PRO A 46 -46.45 22.63 43.72
C PRO A 46 -45.35 23.29 42.85
N THR A 47 -45.72 23.45 41.58
CA THR A 47 -45.55 24.58 40.63
C THR A 47 -44.26 25.41 40.50
N VAL A 48 -43.70 25.32 39.27
CA VAL A 48 -43.31 26.37 38.29
C VAL A 48 -42.18 27.34 38.67
N ASP A 49 -41.06 27.19 37.96
CA ASP A 49 -40.48 28.31 37.19
C ASP A 49 -39.79 27.77 35.92
N ASP A 50 -40.15 28.35 34.79
CA ASP A 50 -39.65 28.08 33.44
C ASP A 50 -38.21 28.58 33.28
N GLN A 51 -37.26 27.68 32.98
CA GLN A 51 -36.04 28.03 32.23
C GLN A 51 -35.65 26.89 31.28
N ASP A 52 -35.63 27.22 29.99
CA ASP A 52 -35.19 26.41 28.86
C ASP A 52 -33.84 25.68 29.12
N PRO A 53 -33.74 24.36 28.92
CA PRO A 53 -32.45 23.71 28.83
C PRO A 53 -31.87 23.91 27.44
N LYS A 54 -30.83 24.75 27.36
CA LYS A 54 -29.90 24.89 26.23
C LYS A 54 -29.58 23.52 25.61
N SER A 55 -29.86 23.40 24.32
CA SER A 55 -29.28 22.37 23.46
C SER A 55 -27.76 22.39 23.57
N PRO A 56 -27.07 21.24 23.56
CA PRO A 56 -25.62 21.22 23.52
C PRO A 56 -25.18 21.73 22.14
N ASP A 57 -24.54 22.90 22.15
CA ASP A 57 -23.79 23.43 21.02
C ASP A 57 -22.82 22.34 20.54
N THR A 58 -22.99 21.98 19.26
CA THR A 58 -21.99 21.25 18.49
C THR A 58 -20.78 22.16 18.43
N SER A 59 -19.77 21.89 19.28
CA SER A 59 -18.49 22.56 19.17
C SER A 59 -17.90 22.22 17.82
N ALA A 60 -18.01 23.16 16.88
CA ALA A 60 -17.05 23.29 15.80
C ALA A 60 -15.67 23.25 16.46
N ALA A 61 -14.95 22.15 16.29
CA ALA A 61 -13.54 22.08 16.62
C ALA A 61 -12.87 23.27 15.92
N SER A 62 -12.24 24.13 16.71
CA SER A 62 -11.53 25.30 16.22
C SER A 62 -10.52 24.86 15.17
N THR A 63 -10.64 25.42 13.97
CA THR A 63 -9.71 25.27 12.85
C THR A 63 -8.29 25.80 13.17
N ALA A 64 -8.06 26.33 14.36
CA ALA A 64 -6.80 26.90 14.81
C ALA A 64 -5.75 25.85 15.28
N ASP A 65 -6.17 24.62 15.58
CA ASP A 65 -5.28 23.54 16.05
C ASP A 65 -5.12 22.40 15.02
N ASN A 66 -5.54 22.59 13.77
CA ASN A 66 -5.29 21.60 12.71
C ASN A 66 -3.91 21.86 12.10
N PRO A 67 -2.87 21.05 12.40
CA PRO A 67 -1.54 21.23 11.78
C PRO A 67 -1.57 21.04 10.25
N PHE A 68 -2.65 20.50 9.69
CA PHE A 68 -2.84 20.27 8.26
C PHE A 68 -3.78 21.26 7.59
N ALA A 69 -4.07 22.40 8.23
CA ALA A 69 -4.88 23.45 7.61
C ALA A 69 -4.31 23.89 6.24
N GLU A 70 -3.01 23.73 6.01
CA GLU A 70 -2.36 23.99 4.72
C GLU A 70 -2.78 23.03 3.61
N TYR A 71 -3.11 21.77 3.94
CA TYR A 71 -3.59 20.75 3.01
C TYR A 71 -5.12 20.65 2.96
N ALA A 72 -5.84 21.51 3.70
CA ALA A 72 -7.29 21.44 3.76
C ALA A 72 -7.94 21.90 2.44
N VAL A 73 -8.98 21.17 2.04
CA VAL A 73 -9.87 21.50 0.92
C VAL A 73 -11.31 21.65 1.41
N GLU A 74 -12.22 22.03 0.51
CA GLU A 74 -13.64 22.10 0.84
C GLU A 74 -14.16 20.73 1.30
N ARG A 75 -14.83 20.69 2.46
CA ARG A 75 -15.41 19.44 2.98
C ARG A 75 -16.56 18.99 2.08
N PRO A 76 -16.66 17.69 1.77
CA PRO A 76 -17.77 17.19 0.98
C PRO A 76 -19.07 17.33 1.77
N GLY A 77 -20.14 17.79 1.12
CA GLY A 77 -21.48 17.75 1.72
C GLY A 77 -21.95 16.31 2.01
N PRO A 78 -23.16 16.12 2.58
CA PRO A 78 -23.69 14.78 2.83
C PRO A 78 -23.80 13.96 1.53
N LEU A 79 -23.58 12.65 1.62
CA LEU A 79 -23.75 11.76 0.48
C LEU A 79 -25.22 11.74 0.04
N ARG A 80 -25.49 12.23 -1.17
CA ARG A 80 -26.83 12.22 -1.80
C ARG A 80 -26.90 11.40 -3.07
N GLU A 81 -25.74 11.13 -3.66
CA GLU A 81 -25.62 10.43 -4.92
C GLU A 81 -25.52 8.92 -4.70
N ARG A 82 -25.96 8.15 -5.69
CA ARG A 82 -25.83 6.69 -5.64
C ARG A 82 -24.37 6.25 -5.61
N LEU A 83 -24.12 5.14 -4.93
CA LEU A 83 -22.86 4.42 -4.99
C LEU A 83 -22.62 3.83 -6.37
N LEU A 84 -21.36 3.59 -6.65
CA LEU A 84 -20.81 3.10 -7.89
C LEU A 84 -19.90 1.90 -7.59
N SER A 85 -19.87 0.94 -8.49
CA SER A 85 -18.86 -0.11 -8.45
C SER A 85 -17.51 0.45 -8.89
N ALA A 86 -16.45 0.12 -8.15
CA ALA A 86 -15.08 0.31 -8.62
C ALA A 86 -14.65 -0.92 -9.43
N ASP A 87 -14.73 -0.81 -10.75
CA ASP A 87 -14.54 -1.95 -11.65
C ASP A 87 -13.15 -1.96 -12.29
N ILE A 88 -12.65 -0.77 -12.63
CA ILE A 88 -11.36 -0.59 -13.32
C ILE A 88 -10.62 0.59 -12.68
N LEU A 89 -9.33 0.39 -12.39
CA LEU A 89 -8.37 1.46 -12.14
C LEU A 89 -7.51 1.62 -13.39
N ILE A 90 -7.54 2.82 -13.96
CA ILE A 90 -6.68 3.23 -15.06
C ILE A 90 -5.59 4.12 -14.48
N SER A 91 -4.34 3.90 -14.86
CA SER A 91 -3.23 4.79 -14.48
C SER A 91 -2.23 4.96 -15.62
N THR A 92 -1.63 6.15 -15.68
CA THR A 92 -0.59 6.55 -16.62
C THR A 92 0.56 7.21 -15.87
N GLU A 93 1.71 7.36 -16.54
CA GLU A 93 2.86 8.09 -16.00
C GLU A 93 2.64 9.61 -16.06
N GLU A 94 1.82 10.07 -17.02
CA GLU A 94 1.51 11.49 -17.25
C GLU A 94 0.05 11.82 -16.92
N THR A 95 -0.26 13.11 -16.71
CA THR A 95 -1.63 13.63 -16.57
C THR A 95 -2.54 13.15 -17.71
N ILE A 96 -3.74 12.65 -17.39
CA ILE A 96 -4.73 12.28 -18.40
C ILE A 96 -5.51 13.54 -18.84
N PRO A 97 -5.46 13.95 -20.13
CA PRO A 97 -6.13 15.16 -20.58
C PRO A 97 -7.64 15.10 -20.35
N ARG A 98 -8.26 16.23 -19.96
CA ARG A 98 -9.72 16.31 -19.72
C ARG A 98 -10.55 15.80 -20.90
N GLU A 99 -10.13 16.09 -22.13
CA GLU A 99 -10.79 15.59 -23.34
C GLU A 99 -10.76 14.06 -23.43
N THR A 100 -9.65 13.44 -23.01
CA THR A 100 -9.48 11.99 -22.95
C THR A 100 -10.38 11.38 -21.89
N VAL A 101 -10.47 11.98 -20.71
CA VAL A 101 -11.44 11.59 -19.67
C VAL A 101 -12.87 11.63 -20.23
N GLN A 102 -13.23 12.69 -20.95
CA GLN A 102 -14.57 12.81 -21.56
C GLN A 102 -14.82 11.78 -22.65
N ARG A 103 -13.80 11.40 -23.44
CA ARG A 103 -13.91 10.29 -24.40
C ARG A 103 -14.16 8.96 -23.70
N ILE A 104 -13.47 8.68 -22.60
CA ILE A 104 -13.68 7.46 -21.80
C ILE A 104 -15.08 7.43 -21.19
N ARG A 105 -15.56 8.56 -20.65
CA ARG A 105 -16.94 8.69 -20.12
C ARG A 105 -18.02 8.36 -21.15
N ARG A 106 -17.75 8.55 -22.44
CA ARG A 106 -18.69 8.29 -23.55
C ARG A 106 -18.58 6.87 -24.13
N LEU A 107 -17.67 6.03 -23.63
CA LEU A 107 -17.54 4.67 -24.12
C LEU A 107 -18.80 3.85 -23.79
N PRO A 108 -19.34 3.08 -24.75
CA PRO A 108 -20.42 2.14 -24.46
C PRO A 108 -20.02 1.19 -23.33
N GLY A 109 -20.86 1.12 -22.29
CA GLY A 109 -20.66 0.27 -21.12
C GLY A 109 -19.92 0.93 -19.93
N VAL A 110 -19.49 2.19 -20.07
CA VAL A 110 -19.00 3.01 -18.96
C VAL A 110 -20.18 3.76 -18.32
N THR A 111 -20.35 3.61 -17.01
CA THR A 111 -21.40 4.29 -16.23
C THR A 111 -20.89 5.58 -15.59
N ALA A 112 -19.68 5.55 -15.04
CA ALA A 112 -19.06 6.69 -14.36
C ALA A 112 -17.54 6.59 -14.44
N VAL A 113 -16.89 7.75 -14.37
CA VAL A 113 -15.43 7.90 -14.35
C VAL A 113 -15.09 8.99 -13.37
N GLU A 114 -14.28 8.70 -12.37
CA GLU A 114 -13.78 9.67 -11.40
C GLU A 114 -12.28 9.84 -11.60
N PRO A 115 -11.79 11.05 -11.94
CA PRO A 115 -10.37 11.35 -11.97
C PRO A 115 -9.76 11.34 -10.58
N LEU A 116 -8.51 10.90 -10.50
CA LEU A 116 -7.68 10.99 -9.30
C LEU A 116 -6.20 11.02 -9.69
N SER A 117 -5.33 11.21 -8.72
CA SER A 117 -3.89 10.98 -8.88
C SER A 117 -3.51 9.76 -8.08
N VAL A 118 -2.70 8.86 -8.64
CA VAL A 118 -2.17 7.67 -7.96
C VAL A 118 -0.66 7.65 -8.06
N ALA A 119 -0.02 7.35 -6.94
CA ALA A 119 1.41 7.13 -6.85
C ALA A 119 1.72 6.02 -5.86
N LEU A 120 2.92 5.49 -5.99
CA LEU A 120 3.51 4.52 -5.11
C LEU A 120 4.49 5.23 -4.17
N VAL A 121 4.14 5.32 -2.89
CA VAL A 121 4.91 6.02 -1.86
C VAL A 121 5.66 5.01 -1.00
N SER A 122 6.99 5.11 -0.94
CA SER A 122 7.81 4.25 -0.07
C SER A 122 7.60 4.59 1.40
N VAL A 123 7.36 3.56 2.23
CA VAL A 123 7.17 3.68 3.68
C VAL A 123 7.84 2.47 4.34
N GLU A 124 9.06 2.61 4.84
CA GLU A 124 9.88 1.47 5.31
C GLU A 124 9.94 0.34 4.25
N ASP A 125 9.82 -0.93 4.63
CA ASP A 125 9.97 -2.16 3.80
C ASP A 125 9.02 -2.30 2.60
N ARG A 126 8.16 -1.31 2.35
CA ARG A 126 7.04 -1.42 1.43
C ARG A 126 6.75 -0.13 0.69
N VAL A 127 5.91 -0.28 -0.31
CA VAL A 127 5.44 0.82 -1.14
C VAL A 127 3.91 0.84 -1.12
N LEU A 128 3.33 1.93 -0.60
CA LEU A 128 1.89 2.12 -0.49
C LEU A 128 1.32 2.72 -1.78
N SER A 129 0.23 2.16 -2.26
CA SER A 129 -0.57 2.78 -3.32
C SER A 129 -1.44 3.90 -2.72
N VAL A 130 -1.03 5.16 -2.92
CA VAL A 130 -1.71 6.34 -2.38
C VAL A 130 -2.48 7.03 -3.49
N ALA A 131 -3.75 7.33 -3.22
CA ALA A 131 -4.61 8.10 -4.11
C ALA A 131 -4.89 9.50 -3.55
N ALA A 132 -4.62 10.54 -4.34
CA ALA A 132 -5.09 11.90 -4.08
C ALA A 132 -6.42 12.12 -4.83
N VAL A 133 -7.48 12.45 -4.10
CA VAL A 133 -8.85 12.37 -4.62
C VAL A 133 -9.72 13.59 -4.28
N ASP A 134 -10.71 13.86 -5.12
CA ASP A 134 -11.91 14.57 -4.69
C ASP A 134 -12.75 13.65 -3.78
N ALA A 135 -12.87 14.04 -2.50
CA ALA A 135 -13.53 13.22 -1.48
C ALA A 135 -15.01 12.99 -1.81
N ALA A 136 -15.69 13.95 -2.45
CA ALA A 136 -17.12 13.84 -2.77
C ALA A 136 -17.39 12.81 -3.88
N GLY A 137 -16.57 12.82 -4.94
CA GLY A 137 -16.64 11.90 -6.07
C GLY A 137 -16.12 10.50 -5.73
N TYR A 138 -14.91 10.41 -5.18
CA TYR A 138 -14.24 9.13 -4.93
C TYR A 138 -14.99 8.26 -3.91
N ARG A 139 -15.56 8.84 -2.84
CA ARG A 139 -16.28 8.08 -1.81
C ARG A 139 -17.39 7.19 -2.36
N ARG A 140 -17.97 7.57 -3.49
CA ARG A 140 -19.04 6.82 -4.16
C ARG A 140 -18.58 5.46 -4.69
N PHE A 141 -17.28 5.28 -4.90
CA PHE A 141 -16.66 4.04 -5.37
C PHE A 141 -16.24 3.11 -4.23
N THR A 142 -16.40 3.55 -2.97
CA THR A 142 -16.11 2.73 -1.79
C THR A 142 -17.33 1.90 -1.37
N GLY A 143 -17.14 0.99 -0.41
CA GLY A 143 -18.25 0.23 0.18
C GLY A 143 -19.20 1.13 0.98
N LEU A 144 -20.47 0.74 1.10
CA LEU A 144 -21.53 1.52 1.74
C LEU A 144 -21.12 2.10 3.11
N ALA A 145 -20.54 1.28 3.98
CA ALA A 145 -20.12 1.69 5.31
C ALA A 145 -19.08 2.81 5.30
N THR A 146 -18.18 2.83 4.32
CA THR A 146 -17.16 3.88 4.18
C THR A 146 -17.73 5.11 3.48
N ALA A 147 -18.56 4.92 2.47
CA ALA A 147 -19.14 6.01 1.70
C ALA A 147 -20.05 6.92 2.54
N GLU A 148 -20.82 6.35 3.47
CA GLU A 148 -21.75 7.07 4.35
C GLU A 148 -21.08 7.68 5.59
N GLU A 149 -19.87 7.24 5.94
CA GLU A 149 -19.16 7.73 7.11
C GLU A 149 -18.57 9.13 6.86
N GLN A 150 -19.37 10.16 7.10
CA GLN A 150 -19.01 11.55 6.83
C GLN A 150 -17.71 11.96 7.53
N ALA A 151 -17.44 11.44 8.74
CA ALA A 151 -16.24 11.79 9.48
C ALA A 151 -14.94 11.37 8.75
N VAL A 152 -14.94 10.25 8.02
CA VAL A 152 -13.78 9.82 7.21
C VAL A 152 -13.46 10.89 6.15
N TRP A 153 -14.48 11.34 5.44
CA TRP A 153 -14.31 12.26 4.31
C TRP A 153 -14.06 13.70 4.75
N ASP A 154 -14.62 14.13 5.88
CA ASP A 154 -14.31 15.42 6.50
C ASP A 154 -12.84 15.50 6.95
N ARG A 155 -12.27 14.39 7.44
CA ARG A 155 -10.85 14.29 7.83
C ARG A 155 -9.92 14.28 6.62
N VAL A 156 -10.24 13.49 5.59
CA VAL A 156 -9.50 13.50 4.33
C VAL A 156 -9.49 14.90 3.72
N ALA A 157 -10.66 15.54 3.64
CA ALA A 157 -10.76 16.93 3.19
C ALA A 157 -10.02 17.91 4.12
N GLY A 158 -9.93 17.61 5.41
CA GLY A 158 -9.19 18.38 6.41
C GLY A 158 -7.67 18.24 6.34
N GLY A 159 -7.13 17.40 5.44
CA GLY A 159 -5.69 17.20 5.24
C GLY A 159 -5.15 15.90 5.85
N GLU A 160 -5.97 15.10 6.52
CA GLU A 160 -5.55 13.81 7.10
C GLU A 160 -5.57 12.67 6.06
N ILE A 161 -4.93 11.54 6.35
CA ILE A 161 -4.92 10.35 5.49
C ILE A 161 -5.91 9.28 5.98
N ALA A 162 -6.66 8.68 5.06
CA ALA A 162 -7.48 7.50 5.32
C ALA A 162 -6.77 6.24 4.80
N VAL A 163 -6.51 5.26 5.66
CA VAL A 163 -5.74 4.06 5.33
C VAL A 163 -6.62 2.81 5.45
N ARG A 164 -6.40 1.82 4.59
CA ARG A 164 -7.13 0.54 4.69
C ARG A 164 -6.81 -0.20 6.01
N PRO A 165 -7.80 -0.84 6.66
CA PRO A 165 -7.60 -1.51 7.95
C PRO A 165 -6.52 -2.60 7.97
N ALA A 166 -6.30 -3.29 6.84
CA ALA A 166 -5.30 -4.35 6.74
C ALA A 166 -3.85 -3.89 7.00
N LEU A 167 -3.60 -2.58 6.91
CA LEU A 167 -2.28 -1.99 7.19
C LEU A 167 -2.12 -1.55 8.64
N GLN A 168 -3.19 -1.48 9.43
CA GLN A 168 -3.16 -0.91 10.79
C GLN A 168 -2.11 -1.52 11.71
N ALA A 169 -1.98 -2.85 11.69
CA ALA A 169 -1.01 -3.55 12.53
C ALA A 169 0.45 -3.41 12.06
N ARG A 170 0.67 -2.87 10.86
CA ARG A 170 1.99 -2.88 10.20
C ARG A 170 2.47 -1.49 9.80
N LEU A 171 1.61 -0.48 9.81
CA LEU A 171 1.97 0.88 9.41
C LEU A 171 2.86 1.50 10.49
N PRO A 172 3.99 2.10 10.12
CA PRO A 172 4.89 2.74 11.08
C PRO A 172 4.31 4.08 11.50
N LEU A 173 3.62 4.07 12.63
CA LEU A 173 3.07 5.25 13.26
C LEU A 173 3.97 5.71 14.39
N ASP A 174 4.13 7.03 14.51
CA ASP A 174 4.69 7.64 15.71
C ASP A 174 3.67 7.66 16.87
N GLU A 175 4.06 8.26 18.00
CA GLU A 175 3.21 8.34 19.20
C GLU A 175 1.93 9.17 19.00
N GLN A 176 1.85 9.93 17.90
CA GLN A 176 0.76 10.83 17.58
C GLN A 176 -0.06 10.31 16.38
N ASP A 177 0.12 9.05 15.97
CA ASP A 177 -0.56 8.41 14.84
C ASP A 177 -0.22 9.03 13.46
N PHE A 178 0.98 9.60 13.30
CA PHE A 178 1.48 10.05 12.01
C PHE A 178 2.24 8.95 11.30
N VAL A 179 1.97 8.82 10.00
CA VAL A 179 2.79 8.03 9.08
C VAL A 179 3.66 8.95 8.25
N ARG A 180 4.96 8.64 8.18
CA ARG A 180 5.88 9.29 7.25
C ARG A 180 5.68 8.71 5.84
N LEU A 181 5.46 9.59 4.87
CA LEU A 181 5.19 9.27 3.47
C LEU A 181 6.47 9.44 2.63
N GLY A 182 7.45 8.59 2.92
CA GLY A 182 8.75 8.55 2.25
C GLY A 182 9.80 7.86 3.11
N SER A 183 10.96 7.56 2.51
CA SER A 183 12.06 6.86 3.18
C SER A 183 13.07 7.80 3.85
N GLU A 184 12.99 9.12 3.63
CA GLU A 184 13.91 10.09 4.23
C GLU A 184 13.36 10.72 5.50
N GLU A 185 14.25 11.12 6.42
CA GLU A 185 13.86 11.79 7.67
C GLU A 185 12.99 13.05 7.45
N GLY A 186 13.25 13.79 6.36
CA GLY A 186 12.51 14.99 5.96
C GLY A 186 11.30 14.76 5.05
N SER A 187 10.91 13.51 4.77
CA SER A 187 9.72 13.23 3.98
C SER A 187 8.44 13.71 4.68
N PRO A 188 7.41 14.14 3.93
CA PRO A 188 6.14 14.60 4.49
C PRO A 188 5.51 13.55 5.41
N SER A 189 4.83 13.99 6.47
CA SER A 189 4.11 13.10 7.39
C SER A 189 2.63 13.45 7.42
N ALA A 190 1.77 12.44 7.35
CA ALA A 190 0.32 12.59 7.42
C ALA A 190 -0.24 11.90 8.66
N HIS A 191 -1.13 12.58 9.38
CA HIS A 191 -1.88 11.95 10.48
C HIS A 191 -2.93 10.98 9.95
N VAL A 192 -2.95 9.75 10.47
CA VAL A 192 -3.95 8.75 10.09
C VAL A 192 -5.29 9.07 10.77
N GLY A 193 -6.12 9.81 10.05
CA GLY A 193 -7.44 10.24 10.53
C GLY A 193 -8.51 9.16 10.49
N ALA A 194 -8.34 8.13 9.66
CA ALA A 194 -9.33 7.09 9.50
C ALA A 194 -8.75 5.75 9.05
N TRP A 195 -9.28 4.67 9.62
CA TRP A 195 -9.11 3.31 9.11
C TRP A 195 -10.36 2.88 8.36
N ALA A 196 -10.32 2.93 7.03
CA ALA A 196 -11.50 2.73 6.20
C ALA A 196 -11.18 1.85 4.97
N PRO A 197 -11.99 0.82 4.66
CA PRO A 197 -11.87 0.09 3.41
C PRO A 197 -11.86 1.01 2.19
N GLN A 198 -10.89 0.82 1.30
CA GLN A 198 -10.71 1.63 0.10
C GLN A 198 -11.11 0.87 -1.17
N VAL A 199 -11.12 1.59 -2.30
CA VAL A 199 -11.16 0.96 -3.64
C VAL A 199 -10.06 -0.11 -3.70
N PRO A 200 -10.34 -1.32 -4.22
CA PRO A 200 -9.33 -2.37 -4.29
C PRO A 200 -8.05 -1.85 -4.96
N THR A 201 -6.89 -2.26 -4.44
CA THR A 201 -5.54 -1.82 -4.86
C THR A 201 -5.10 -0.41 -4.45
N ILE A 202 -5.99 0.41 -3.88
CA ILE A 202 -5.62 1.62 -3.16
C ILE A 202 -5.40 1.29 -1.68
N ASP A 203 -4.24 1.67 -1.16
CA ASP A 203 -3.85 1.42 0.23
C ASP A 203 -4.21 2.58 1.15
N ALA A 204 -4.07 3.81 0.66
CA ALA A 204 -4.40 5.02 1.39
C ALA A 204 -4.94 6.13 0.48
N VAL A 205 -5.70 7.04 1.07
CA VAL A 205 -6.35 8.16 0.39
C VAL A 205 -6.06 9.46 1.12
N VAL A 206 -5.63 10.45 0.34
CA VAL A 206 -5.44 11.85 0.73
C VAL A 206 -6.30 12.73 -0.19
N ASN A 207 -6.46 14.01 0.15
CA ASN A 207 -7.12 14.95 -0.76
C ASN A 207 -6.15 15.46 -1.86
N GLU A 208 -6.68 16.17 -2.85
CA GLU A 208 -5.93 16.65 -4.03
C GLU A 208 -4.74 17.57 -3.70
N ARG A 209 -4.70 18.25 -2.55
CA ARG A 209 -3.56 19.13 -2.17
C ARG A 209 -2.28 18.36 -1.91
N TRP A 210 -2.39 17.10 -1.48
CA TRP A 210 -1.25 16.24 -1.25
C TRP A 210 -0.55 15.79 -2.53
N ALA A 211 -1.19 15.93 -3.70
CA ALA A 211 -0.58 15.50 -4.96
C ALA A 211 0.74 16.22 -5.24
N GLU A 212 0.78 17.55 -5.06
CA GLU A 212 2.01 18.33 -5.26
C GLU A 212 3.07 17.99 -4.20
N GLU A 213 2.68 17.92 -2.94
CA GLU A 213 3.57 17.63 -1.80
C GLU A 213 4.26 16.26 -1.92
N LEU A 214 3.53 15.25 -2.39
CA LEU A 214 4.06 13.90 -2.59
C LEU A 214 4.72 13.72 -3.97
N GLY A 215 4.82 14.77 -4.79
CA GLY A 215 5.37 14.67 -6.14
C GLY A 215 4.55 13.77 -7.08
N MET A 216 3.25 13.64 -6.84
CA MET A 216 2.34 12.87 -7.68
C MET A 216 2.01 13.65 -8.95
N GLU A 217 1.97 12.95 -10.09
CA GLU A 217 1.48 13.52 -11.33
C GLU A 217 -0.05 13.77 -11.23
N PRO A 218 -0.53 15.02 -11.33
CA PRO A 218 -1.94 15.33 -11.11
C PRO A 218 -2.86 14.69 -12.15
N GLY A 219 -3.89 13.97 -11.73
CA GLY A 219 -4.90 13.42 -12.65
C GLY A 219 -4.34 12.33 -13.58
N ASN A 220 -3.28 11.63 -13.16
CA ASN A 220 -2.69 10.51 -13.88
C ASN A 220 -3.50 9.20 -13.77
N ALA A 221 -4.66 9.21 -13.09
CA ALA A 221 -5.44 8.01 -12.87
C ALA A 221 -6.96 8.25 -12.92
N LEU A 222 -7.72 7.18 -13.20
CA LEU A 222 -9.17 7.17 -13.20
C LEU A 222 -9.69 5.91 -12.51
N VAL A 223 -10.72 6.04 -11.68
CA VAL A 223 -11.56 4.89 -11.28
C VAL A 223 -12.83 4.89 -12.12
N VAL A 224 -13.15 3.74 -12.70
CA VAL A 224 -14.25 3.57 -13.65
C VAL A 224 -15.25 2.56 -13.13
N SER A 225 -16.53 2.92 -13.22
CA SER A 225 -17.66 2.03 -13.00
C SER A 225 -18.26 1.62 -14.34
N THR A 226 -18.45 0.33 -14.52
CA THR A 226 -19.15 -0.28 -15.66
C THR A 226 -20.50 -0.89 -15.26
N THR A 227 -20.74 -1.02 -13.94
CA THR A 227 -21.98 -1.43 -13.25
C THR A 227 -22.52 -2.79 -13.68
N ILE A 228 -23.04 -2.90 -14.91
CA ILE A 228 -23.61 -4.13 -15.48
C ILE A 228 -22.75 -4.69 -16.62
N THR A 229 -21.85 -3.88 -17.20
CA THR A 229 -20.99 -4.31 -18.30
C THR A 229 -19.77 -5.00 -17.73
N ALA A 230 -19.40 -6.16 -18.28
CA ALA A 230 -18.17 -6.85 -17.90
C ALA A 230 -16.96 -5.93 -18.11
N PRO A 231 -16.13 -5.66 -17.07
CA PRO A 231 -15.02 -4.70 -17.15
C PRO A 231 -14.01 -5.01 -18.26
N GLN A 232 -13.81 -6.30 -18.56
CA GLN A 232 -12.96 -6.78 -19.65
C GLN A 232 -13.32 -6.19 -21.02
N ALA A 233 -14.61 -5.93 -21.29
CA ALA A 233 -15.07 -5.38 -22.56
C ALA A 233 -14.58 -3.93 -22.79
N ILE A 234 -14.25 -3.21 -21.72
CA ILE A 234 -13.83 -1.80 -21.76
C ILE A 234 -12.32 -1.65 -21.94
N ARG A 235 -11.52 -2.67 -21.58
CA ARG A 235 -10.04 -2.63 -21.62
C ARG A 235 -9.48 -2.27 -23.00
N GLY A 236 -9.94 -2.95 -24.06
CA GLY A 236 -9.49 -2.69 -25.43
C GLY A 236 -9.83 -1.28 -25.94
N PRO A 237 -11.09 -0.81 -25.82
CA PRO A 237 -11.46 0.58 -26.09
C PRO A 237 -10.61 1.62 -25.34
N VAL A 238 -10.38 1.43 -24.04
CA VAL A 238 -9.55 2.35 -23.22
C VAL A 238 -8.10 2.39 -23.72
N LYS A 239 -7.49 1.22 -23.99
CA LYS A 239 -6.11 1.16 -24.54
C LYS A 239 -5.98 1.84 -25.90
N ARG A 240 -7.03 1.84 -26.74
CA ARG A 240 -7.02 2.60 -28.00
C ARG A 240 -7.08 4.11 -27.81
N ILE A 241 -7.63 4.58 -26.70
CA ILE A 241 -7.74 6.00 -26.38
C ILE A 241 -6.44 6.51 -25.75
N LEU A 242 -5.92 5.78 -24.75
CA LEU A 242 -4.76 6.20 -23.95
C LEU A 242 -3.41 5.70 -24.48
N GLY A 243 -3.42 4.75 -25.42
CA GLY A 243 -2.22 4.08 -25.90
C GLY A 243 -1.89 2.82 -25.10
N ALA A 244 -0.83 2.13 -25.54
CA ALA A 244 -0.43 0.83 -24.99
C ALA A 244 0.19 0.91 -23.59
N ASN A 245 0.71 2.08 -23.20
CA ASN A 245 1.45 2.28 -21.95
C ASN A 245 0.53 2.57 -20.75
N ALA A 246 -0.77 2.78 -20.98
CA ALA A 246 -1.73 2.94 -19.89
C ALA A 246 -1.99 1.59 -19.20
N SER A 247 -1.84 1.58 -17.89
CA SER A 247 -2.30 0.48 -17.04
C SER A 247 -3.82 0.49 -17.00
N VAL A 248 -4.43 -0.67 -17.28
CA VAL A 248 -5.89 -0.86 -17.21
C VAL A 248 -6.15 -2.09 -16.35
N GLN A 249 -6.13 -1.86 -15.04
CA GLN A 249 -6.27 -2.87 -14.01
C GLN A 249 -7.75 -3.08 -13.70
N LEU A 250 -8.20 -4.33 -13.77
CA LEU A 250 -9.52 -4.70 -13.29
C LEU A 250 -9.44 -4.95 -11.79
N LEU A 251 -10.44 -4.49 -11.06
CA LEU A 251 -10.44 -4.51 -9.59
C LEU A 251 -11.06 -5.78 -9.00
N ASP A 252 -11.44 -6.72 -9.87
CA ASP A 252 -11.93 -8.03 -9.48
C ASP A 252 -10.88 -8.88 -8.74
N ILE A 253 -11.36 -9.88 -8.00
CA ILE A 253 -10.50 -10.74 -7.17
C ILE A 253 -9.51 -11.54 -8.03
N ALA A 254 -9.93 -12.01 -9.20
CA ALA A 254 -9.09 -12.83 -10.07
C ALA A 254 -7.85 -12.06 -10.54
N THR A 255 -8.03 -10.80 -10.95
CA THR A 255 -6.95 -9.91 -11.38
C THR A 255 -6.00 -9.61 -10.24
N ARG A 256 -6.53 -9.32 -9.03
CA ARG A 256 -5.70 -9.06 -7.85
C ARG A 256 -4.88 -10.26 -7.38
N LEU A 257 -5.37 -11.47 -7.61
CA LEU A 257 -4.64 -12.71 -7.33
C LEU A 257 -3.67 -13.12 -8.45
N GLY A 258 -3.53 -12.32 -9.50
CA GLY A 258 -2.65 -12.63 -10.64
C GLY A 258 -3.16 -13.75 -11.53
N LEU A 259 -4.46 -14.00 -11.53
CA LEU A 259 -5.10 -14.99 -12.40
C LEU A 259 -5.48 -14.40 -13.77
N ASP A 260 -5.35 -13.08 -13.94
CA ASP A 260 -5.45 -12.40 -15.23
C ASP A 260 -4.05 -12.23 -15.85
N PRO A 261 -3.65 -13.06 -16.83
CA PRO A 261 -2.33 -12.97 -17.46
C PRO A 261 -2.15 -11.71 -18.32
N ASP A 262 -3.24 -11.03 -18.68
CA ASP A 262 -3.23 -9.82 -19.51
C ASP A 262 -3.24 -8.53 -18.66
N ALA A 263 -3.33 -8.66 -17.33
CA ALA A 263 -3.25 -7.53 -16.41
C ALA A 263 -1.81 -7.04 -16.26
N VAL A 264 -1.55 -5.89 -16.87
CA VAL A 264 -0.34 -5.10 -16.66
C VAL A 264 -0.67 -4.01 -15.64
N GLN A 265 0.15 -3.92 -14.60
CA GLN A 265 0.10 -2.90 -13.56
C GLN A 265 1.29 -1.95 -13.73
N THR A 266 1.10 -0.66 -13.50
CA THR A 266 2.19 0.33 -13.51
C THR A 266 2.50 0.78 -12.10
N ALA A 267 3.77 0.65 -11.72
CA ALA A 267 4.34 1.24 -10.52
C ALA A 267 4.89 2.62 -10.88
N VAL A 268 4.30 3.70 -10.34
CA VAL A 268 4.83 5.07 -10.46
C VAL A 268 5.35 5.47 -9.08
N VAL A 269 6.64 5.27 -8.85
CA VAL A 269 7.26 5.56 -7.54
C VAL A 269 7.50 7.05 -7.40
N VAL A 270 7.15 7.60 -6.25
CA VAL A 270 7.42 9.01 -5.89
C VAL A 270 8.34 9.10 -4.68
N GLY A 271 8.86 10.30 -4.42
CA GLY A 271 9.84 10.56 -3.38
C GLY A 271 11.27 10.63 -3.91
N THR A 272 12.24 10.61 -3.00
CA THR A 272 13.62 11.02 -3.31
C THR A 272 14.45 10.01 -4.10
N VAL A 273 13.94 8.79 -4.22
CA VAL A 273 14.50 7.74 -5.09
C VAL A 273 13.70 7.55 -6.37
N ALA A 274 12.64 8.35 -6.60
CA ALA A 274 11.74 8.22 -7.74
C ALA A 274 12.48 8.27 -9.08
N ASP A 275 13.37 9.24 -9.28
CA ASP A 275 14.14 9.38 -10.52
C ASP A 275 15.08 8.19 -10.79
N ALA A 276 15.61 7.58 -9.73
CA ALA A 276 16.48 6.41 -9.81
C ALA A 276 15.72 5.11 -10.09
N VAL A 277 14.45 5.04 -9.71
CA VAL A 277 13.59 3.87 -9.93
C VAL A 277 12.84 3.99 -11.25
N GLY A 278 12.44 5.22 -11.61
CA GLY A 278 11.45 5.48 -12.63
C GLY A 278 10.11 4.82 -12.32
N SER A 279 9.30 4.66 -13.35
CA SER A 279 8.11 3.82 -13.34
C SER A 279 8.35 2.53 -14.09
N PHE A 280 7.67 1.46 -13.70
CA PHE A 280 7.66 0.24 -14.51
C PHE A 280 6.33 -0.49 -14.53
N SER A 281 6.09 -1.13 -15.67
CA SER A 281 4.97 -2.04 -15.85
C SER A 281 5.34 -3.44 -15.38
N TYR A 282 4.42 -4.17 -14.75
CA TYR A 282 4.64 -5.56 -14.35
C TYR A 282 3.40 -6.42 -14.47
N ARG A 283 3.62 -7.75 -14.50
CA ARG A 283 2.59 -8.78 -14.38
C ARG A 283 2.76 -9.55 -13.08
N THR A 284 1.67 -9.92 -12.44
CA THR A 284 1.71 -10.83 -11.29
C THR A 284 2.01 -12.25 -11.75
N LEU A 285 2.87 -12.95 -11.02
CA LEU A 285 3.17 -14.37 -11.18
C LEU A 285 2.63 -15.16 -9.98
N GLY A 286 2.49 -16.48 -10.14
CA GLY A 286 2.17 -17.37 -9.03
C GLY A 286 3.20 -17.32 -7.90
N GLY A 287 2.74 -17.49 -6.65
CA GLY A 287 3.59 -17.53 -5.46
C GLY A 287 4.04 -16.15 -4.95
N GLY A 288 3.33 -15.08 -5.29
CA GLY A 288 3.62 -13.72 -4.81
C GLY A 288 4.78 -13.02 -5.53
N ARG A 289 5.24 -13.57 -6.66
CA ARG A 289 6.27 -12.95 -7.50
C ARG A 289 5.64 -12.04 -8.55
N ILE A 290 6.45 -11.15 -9.13
CA ILE A 290 6.05 -10.35 -10.28
C ILE A 290 7.08 -10.49 -11.41
N ALA A 291 6.66 -10.15 -12.63
CA ALA A 291 7.53 -9.98 -13.79
C ALA A 291 7.51 -8.51 -14.22
N PRO A 292 8.51 -7.71 -13.83
CA PRO A 292 8.70 -6.36 -14.35
C PRO A 292 8.98 -6.36 -15.86
N ASP A 293 8.71 -5.23 -16.52
CA ASP A 293 8.99 -5.04 -17.94
C ASP A 293 10.48 -5.31 -18.23
N PRO A 294 10.81 -6.25 -19.14
CA PRO A 294 12.19 -6.52 -19.52
C PRO A 294 12.98 -5.27 -19.95
N ALA A 295 12.35 -4.28 -20.56
CA ALA A 295 13.01 -3.03 -20.96
C ALA A 295 13.42 -2.20 -19.74
N TRP A 296 12.55 -2.12 -18.72
CA TRP A 296 12.88 -1.49 -17.45
C TRP A 296 14.00 -2.25 -16.73
N VAL A 297 13.93 -3.59 -16.67
CA VAL A 297 14.98 -4.41 -16.05
C VAL A 297 16.33 -4.17 -16.73
N ALA A 298 16.37 -4.16 -18.07
CA ALA A 298 17.60 -3.94 -18.82
C ALA A 298 18.22 -2.55 -18.56
N SER A 299 17.39 -1.52 -18.36
CA SER A 299 17.81 -0.13 -18.16
C SER A 299 18.10 0.23 -16.70
N HIS A 300 17.44 -0.42 -15.73
CA HIS A 300 17.56 -0.07 -14.31
C HIS A 300 18.29 -1.11 -13.46
N ILE A 301 18.32 -2.40 -13.85
CA ILE A 301 19.00 -3.45 -13.07
C ILE A 301 20.36 -3.83 -13.68
N SER A 302 21.40 -3.91 -12.85
CA SER A 302 22.72 -4.41 -13.22
C SER A 302 23.26 -5.40 -12.20
N THR A 303 24.18 -6.26 -12.65
CA THR A 303 24.98 -7.13 -11.78
C THR A 303 26.39 -6.56 -11.74
N GLU A 304 26.85 -6.17 -10.56
CA GLU A 304 28.17 -5.56 -10.40
C GLU A 304 28.90 -6.12 -9.19
N ALA A 305 30.23 -6.09 -9.24
CA ALA A 305 31.06 -6.41 -8.10
C ALA A 305 31.11 -5.23 -7.13
N VAL A 306 31.04 -5.54 -5.84
CA VAL A 306 31.17 -4.62 -4.71
C VAL A 306 32.14 -5.20 -3.67
N PRO A 307 32.77 -4.38 -2.82
CA PRO A 307 33.62 -4.88 -1.76
C PRO A 307 32.85 -5.78 -0.78
N ILE A 308 33.54 -6.75 -0.19
CA ILE A 308 33.03 -7.71 0.82
C ILE A 308 31.96 -8.68 0.26
N LEU A 309 30.84 -8.19 -0.26
CA LEU A 309 29.67 -8.97 -0.67
C LEU A 309 29.80 -9.66 -2.05
N GLY A 310 30.90 -9.41 -2.78
CA GLY A 310 31.13 -10.02 -4.08
C GLY A 310 30.23 -9.42 -5.16
N THR A 311 29.47 -10.25 -5.87
CA THR A 311 28.58 -9.79 -6.95
C THR A 311 27.15 -9.62 -6.46
N MET A 312 26.58 -8.43 -6.67
CA MET A 312 25.19 -8.13 -6.34
C MET A 312 24.41 -7.80 -7.61
N THR A 313 23.13 -8.17 -7.67
CA THR A 313 22.20 -7.75 -8.73
C THR A 313 21.18 -6.80 -8.13
N CYS A 314 21.26 -5.54 -8.51
CA CYS A 314 20.52 -4.43 -7.90
C CYS A 314 20.11 -3.39 -8.95
N ASN A 315 19.38 -2.36 -8.51
CA ASN A 315 19.22 -1.13 -9.27
C ASN A 315 20.59 -0.45 -9.49
N ARG A 316 20.86 0.03 -10.70
CA ARG A 316 22.08 0.75 -11.07
C ARG A 316 22.38 1.93 -10.13
N ALA A 317 21.33 2.62 -9.70
CA ALA A 317 21.45 3.80 -8.84
C ALA A 317 22.02 3.49 -7.44
N ILE A 318 21.91 2.25 -6.95
CA ILE A 318 22.43 1.89 -5.62
C ILE A 318 23.96 1.80 -5.61
N PHE A 319 24.58 1.43 -6.74
CA PHE A 319 25.96 0.97 -6.76
C PHE A 319 27.00 2.03 -6.37
N PRO A 320 26.90 3.30 -6.77
CA PRO A 320 27.88 4.32 -6.36
C PRO A 320 28.03 4.42 -4.84
N GLN A 321 26.91 4.66 -4.14
CA GLN A 321 26.92 4.80 -2.67
C GLN A 321 27.09 3.46 -1.93
N LEU A 322 26.60 2.34 -2.50
CA LEU A 322 26.85 1.01 -1.94
C LEU A 322 28.35 0.68 -1.93
N ARG A 323 29.08 1.00 -3.00
CA ARG A 323 30.54 0.85 -3.04
C ARG A 323 31.21 1.74 -2.00
N ALA A 324 30.86 3.01 -1.97
CA ALA A 324 31.44 3.96 -1.01
C ALA A 324 31.23 3.51 0.45
N ALA A 325 30.02 3.02 0.77
CA ALA A 325 29.71 2.45 2.09
C ALA A 325 30.58 1.23 2.42
N LEU A 326 30.67 0.27 1.50
CA LEU A 326 31.45 -0.94 1.71
C LEU A 326 32.96 -0.66 1.78
N GLU A 327 33.46 0.30 0.99
CA GLU A 327 34.85 0.78 1.08
C GLU A 327 35.14 1.46 2.43
N GLU A 328 34.20 2.27 2.95
CA GLU A 328 34.33 2.87 4.27
C GLU A 328 34.26 1.84 5.40
N VAL A 329 33.45 0.78 5.26
CA VAL A 329 33.45 -0.37 6.17
C VAL A 329 34.83 -1.04 6.20
N VAL A 330 35.44 -1.26 5.03
CA VAL A 330 36.81 -1.80 4.93
C VAL A 330 37.81 -0.85 5.59
N ALA A 331 37.77 0.44 5.28
CA ALA A 331 38.69 1.44 5.83
C ALA A 331 38.56 1.58 7.36
N SER A 332 37.37 1.33 7.90
CA SER A 332 37.09 1.36 9.33
C SER A 332 37.48 0.06 10.07
N GLY A 333 38.02 -0.94 9.36
CA GLY A 333 38.40 -2.23 9.95
C GLY A 333 37.21 -3.12 10.32
N LEU A 334 36.02 -2.84 9.78
CA LEU A 334 34.76 -3.54 10.09
C LEU A 334 34.39 -4.60 9.05
N ALA A 335 35.26 -4.90 8.09
CA ALA A 335 34.96 -5.87 7.02
C ALA A 335 34.59 -7.27 7.54
N GLY A 336 35.13 -7.68 8.69
CA GLY A 336 34.80 -8.96 9.34
C GLY A 336 33.42 -9.02 9.98
N GLU A 337 32.73 -7.87 10.10
CA GLU A 337 31.36 -7.79 10.65
C GLU A 337 30.29 -8.05 9.59
N ILE A 338 30.66 -8.20 8.31
CA ILE A 338 29.76 -8.55 7.22
C ILE A 338 30.14 -9.93 6.71
N HIS A 339 29.18 -10.86 6.69
CA HIS A 339 29.36 -12.25 6.28
C HIS A 339 28.79 -12.45 4.86
N PRO A 340 29.64 -12.54 3.82
CA PRO A 340 29.17 -12.58 2.43
C PRO A 340 28.30 -13.80 2.10
N GLU A 341 28.51 -14.93 2.79
CA GLU A 341 27.71 -16.15 2.67
C GLU A 341 26.31 -16.03 3.28
N GLU A 342 26.05 -14.99 4.06
CA GLU A 342 24.78 -14.70 4.72
C GLU A 342 23.98 -13.59 4.02
N TYR A 343 24.40 -13.19 2.81
CA TYR A 343 23.68 -12.26 1.93
C TYR A 343 22.43 -12.92 1.32
N ALA A 344 21.28 -12.25 1.39
CA ALA A 344 20.00 -12.76 0.87
C ALA A 344 19.39 -11.92 -0.26
N GLY A 345 20.24 -11.37 -1.13
CA GLY A 345 19.81 -10.80 -2.40
C GLY A 345 19.44 -9.31 -2.30
N CYS A 346 19.21 -8.72 -3.47
CA CYS A 346 18.89 -7.31 -3.61
C CYS A 346 17.71 -7.11 -4.56
N TYR A 347 17.86 -7.45 -5.83
CA TYR A 347 16.75 -7.51 -6.78
C TYR A 347 16.01 -8.86 -6.71
N TYR A 348 14.83 -8.85 -6.09
CA TYR A 348 13.93 -10.01 -6.02
C TYR A 348 12.47 -9.57 -6.19
N PRO A 349 11.94 -9.49 -7.43
CA PRO A 349 10.60 -8.98 -7.72
C PRO A 349 9.47 -9.79 -7.09
N ARG A 350 8.84 -9.22 -6.05
CA ARG A 350 7.77 -9.85 -5.27
C ARG A 350 6.88 -8.86 -4.54
N PHE A 351 5.68 -9.33 -4.21
CA PHE A 351 4.92 -8.76 -3.11
C PHE A 351 5.52 -9.17 -1.76
N ILE A 352 5.24 -8.37 -0.74
CA ILE A 352 5.50 -8.77 0.64
C ILE A 352 4.59 -9.96 0.99
N ALA A 353 5.13 -10.94 1.71
CA ALA A 353 4.44 -12.17 2.04
C ALA A 353 3.05 -11.90 2.64
N GLY A 354 2.02 -12.56 2.10
CA GLY A 354 0.63 -12.40 2.53
C GLY A 354 -0.06 -11.11 2.09
N THR A 355 0.55 -10.32 1.20
CA THR A 355 0.00 -9.03 0.73
C THR A 355 0.01 -8.92 -0.79
N THR A 356 -0.57 -7.83 -1.31
CA THR A 356 -0.43 -7.38 -2.70
C THR A 356 0.40 -6.09 -2.79
N THR A 357 1.20 -5.80 -1.76
CA THR A 357 2.03 -4.60 -1.64
C THR A 357 3.44 -4.96 -2.14
N LEU A 358 3.99 -4.15 -3.04
CA LEU A 358 5.34 -4.37 -3.57
C LEU A 358 6.39 -4.20 -2.47
N SER A 359 7.35 -5.11 -2.44
CA SER A 359 8.56 -4.98 -1.61
C SER A 359 9.59 -4.10 -2.30
N ASN A 360 10.41 -3.37 -1.53
CA ASN A 360 11.54 -2.59 -2.07
C ASN A 360 12.58 -3.43 -2.82
N HIS A 361 12.68 -4.73 -2.54
CA HIS A 361 13.46 -5.67 -3.36
C HIS A 361 12.99 -5.78 -4.82
N SER A 362 11.72 -5.45 -5.10
CA SER A 362 11.19 -5.46 -6.47
C SER A 362 11.76 -4.36 -7.34
N PHE A 363 12.28 -3.31 -6.72
CA PHE A 363 12.90 -2.17 -7.39
C PHE A 363 14.43 -2.30 -7.42
N GLY A 364 14.99 -3.33 -6.78
CA GLY A 364 16.44 -3.50 -6.63
C GLY A 364 17.08 -2.47 -5.70
N LEU A 365 16.28 -1.89 -4.79
CA LEU A 365 16.69 -0.82 -3.88
C LEU A 365 17.00 -1.29 -2.45
N ALA A 366 16.63 -2.53 -2.12
CA ALA A 366 16.86 -3.11 -0.81
C ALA A 366 17.81 -4.30 -0.91
N PHE A 367 18.53 -4.59 0.16
CA PHE A 367 19.39 -5.76 0.28
C PHE A 367 19.45 -6.26 1.72
N ASP A 368 19.58 -7.58 1.86
CA ASP A 368 19.62 -8.26 3.15
C ASP A 368 21.01 -8.86 3.41
N ILE A 369 21.62 -8.56 4.55
CA ILE A 369 22.93 -9.10 4.96
C ILE A 369 22.89 -9.73 6.36
N ASN A 370 23.82 -10.66 6.62
CA ASN A 370 23.98 -11.36 7.90
C ASN A 370 22.67 -11.99 8.41
N VAL A 371 21.87 -12.58 7.52
CA VAL A 371 20.48 -13.02 7.81
C VAL A 371 20.33 -13.95 9.02
N PRO A 372 21.18 -14.99 9.23
CA PRO A 372 21.00 -15.93 10.34
C PRO A 372 20.88 -15.28 11.74
N GLY A 373 21.63 -14.20 12.00
CA GLY A 373 21.60 -13.45 13.27
C GLY A 373 20.69 -12.21 13.27
N ASN A 374 20.04 -11.90 12.15
CA ASN A 374 19.33 -10.62 11.95
C ASN A 374 17.89 -10.81 11.45
N GLN A 375 17.24 -11.89 11.86
CA GLN A 375 15.87 -12.20 11.50
C GLN A 375 14.89 -11.08 11.91
N ARG A 376 13.89 -10.86 11.07
CA ARG A 376 12.82 -9.89 11.33
C ARG A 376 12.11 -10.13 12.68
N GLY A 377 11.85 -9.06 13.42
CA GLY A 377 11.24 -9.07 14.75
C GLY A 377 12.24 -9.33 15.89
N THR A 378 13.55 -9.35 15.61
CA THR A 378 14.61 -9.46 16.62
C THR A 378 15.40 -8.16 16.74
N ALA A 379 16.19 -7.97 17.80
CA ALA A 379 17.07 -6.79 17.89
C ALA A 379 18.23 -6.78 16.86
N GLY A 380 18.51 -7.95 16.29
CA GLY A 380 19.64 -8.19 15.40
C GLY A 380 21.00 -8.13 16.10
N GLU A 381 22.00 -8.65 15.41
CA GLU A 381 23.40 -8.71 15.83
C GLU A 381 24.29 -7.81 14.95
N LEU A 382 23.71 -7.11 13.96
CA LEU A 382 24.45 -6.30 13.00
C LEU A 382 25.23 -5.16 13.69
N HIS A 383 26.54 -5.11 13.43
CA HIS A 383 27.45 -4.18 14.08
C HIS A 383 27.04 -2.72 13.84
N ARG A 384 26.83 -1.94 14.90
CA ARG A 384 26.28 -0.57 14.80
C ARG A 384 27.18 0.41 14.04
N GLY A 385 28.49 0.17 14.01
CA GLY A 385 29.40 0.93 13.14
C GLY A 385 29.14 0.69 11.65
N VAL A 386 28.78 -0.54 11.25
CA VAL A 386 28.40 -0.87 9.87
C VAL A 386 27.08 -0.17 9.52
N VAL A 387 26.08 -0.27 10.40
CA VAL A 387 24.80 0.43 10.27
C VAL A 387 25.00 1.93 10.04
N ALA A 388 25.78 2.59 10.90
CA ALA A 388 26.03 4.02 10.82
C ALA A 388 26.69 4.44 9.50
N ILE A 389 27.61 3.63 8.96
CA ILE A 389 28.24 3.88 7.66
C ILE A 389 27.21 3.80 6.54
N PHE A 390 26.38 2.75 6.50
CA PHE A 390 25.31 2.65 5.50
C PHE A 390 24.32 3.82 5.62
N GLN A 391 23.93 4.22 6.82
CA GLN A 391 23.05 5.38 7.03
C GLN A 391 23.67 6.70 6.53
N LYS A 392 24.95 6.92 6.82
CA LYS A 392 25.70 8.06 6.27
C LYS A 392 25.63 8.08 4.73
N TRP A 393 25.75 6.92 4.11
CA TRP A 393 25.67 6.73 2.67
C TRP A 393 24.25 6.57 2.13
N GLY A 394 23.23 7.09 2.84
CA GLY A 394 21.88 7.25 2.31
C GLY A 394 21.00 6.00 2.36
N PHE A 395 21.37 4.99 3.14
CA PHE A 395 20.55 3.81 3.38
C PHE A 395 19.72 3.94 4.66
N ALA A 396 18.43 3.61 4.60
CA ALA A 396 17.67 3.29 5.82
C ALA A 396 18.00 1.87 6.26
N TRP A 397 18.01 1.65 7.57
CA TRP A 397 18.24 0.34 8.17
C TRP A 397 16.96 -0.17 8.84
N GLY A 398 16.56 -1.39 8.50
CA GLY A 398 15.31 -1.97 8.98
C GLY A 398 15.29 -2.21 10.48
N GLY A 399 16.45 -2.22 11.13
CA GLY A 399 16.54 -2.36 12.57
C GLY A 399 15.92 -1.22 13.38
N ASP A 400 15.79 -0.02 12.78
CA ASP A 400 15.19 1.16 13.41
C ASP A 400 13.66 1.17 13.37
N TRP A 401 13.04 0.27 12.60
CA TRP A 401 11.60 0.22 12.43
C TRP A 401 10.89 -0.34 13.66
N ARG A 402 9.63 0.06 13.84
CA ARG A 402 8.78 -0.43 14.93
C ARG A 402 8.63 -1.96 14.90
N TRP A 403 8.44 -2.51 13.70
CA TRP A 403 8.55 -3.95 13.45
C TRP A 403 9.89 -4.22 12.79
N THR A 404 10.92 -4.21 13.63
CA THR A 404 12.34 -4.26 13.27
C THR A 404 12.67 -5.37 12.27
N ASP A 405 13.50 -5.06 11.27
CA ASP A 405 14.05 -5.98 10.27
C ASP A 405 15.58 -5.80 10.17
N PRO A 406 16.36 -6.31 11.13
CA PRO A 406 17.77 -5.93 11.27
C PRO A 406 18.69 -6.36 10.13
N MET A 407 18.27 -7.32 9.31
CA MET A 407 19.03 -7.77 8.13
C MET A 407 18.92 -6.80 6.96
N HIS A 408 17.86 -5.98 6.94
CA HIS A 408 17.41 -5.22 5.79
C HIS A 408 18.04 -3.82 5.76
N PHE A 409 18.56 -3.46 4.60
CA PHE A 409 18.89 -2.09 4.23
C PHE A 409 18.15 -1.71 2.96
N GLU A 410 17.77 -0.44 2.85
CA GLU A 410 17.17 0.09 1.63
C GLU A 410 17.64 1.49 1.31
N LEU A 411 17.70 1.80 0.02
CA LEU A 411 18.03 3.12 -0.46
C LEU A 411 16.94 4.11 -0.01
N ALA A 412 17.31 4.99 0.92
CA ALA A 412 16.42 6.05 1.39
C ALA A 412 16.59 7.34 0.60
N ARG A 413 17.84 7.62 0.18
CA ARG A 413 18.20 8.80 -0.60
C ARG A 413 19.40 8.58 -1.48
N LEU A 414 19.46 9.32 -2.57
CA LEU A 414 20.67 9.39 -3.40
C LEU A 414 21.70 10.30 -2.72
N VAL A 415 22.90 9.78 -2.53
CA VAL A 415 24.05 10.53 -2.04
C VAL A 415 25.12 10.49 -3.11
N ASP A 416 25.64 11.65 -3.49
CA ASP A 416 26.78 11.75 -4.39
C ASP A 416 28.07 11.39 -3.62
N PRO A 417 28.82 10.34 -4.03
CA PRO A 417 30.08 9.97 -3.39
C PRO A 417 31.27 10.87 -3.74
N ASP A 418 31.08 11.89 -4.57
CA ASP A 418 32.12 12.84 -5.00
C ASP A 418 32.50 13.92 -3.98
#